data_AF-A0A1G5BCC7-F1
#
_entry.id   AF-A0A1G5BCC7-F1
#
_cell.length_a   1.000
_cell.length_b   1.000
_cell.length_c   1.000
_cell.angle_alpha   90.00
_cell.angle_beta   90.00
_cell.angle_gamma   90.00
#
_symmetry.space_group_name_H-M   'P 1'
#
loop_
_entity.id
_entity.type
_entity.pdbx_description
1 polymer ?
#
loop_
_entity_poly.entity_id
_entity_poly.type
_entity_poly.pdbx_seq_one_letter_code
_entity_poly.pdbx_strand_id
1 'polypeptide(L)'
;MAEKSVYIDTRVFTDIVNEIQTTSANCVLSKDPLSKVNVFEGMNVGREMNEILKLFYKSTDTYRHEASECLPRALLTIRDSMIEQDRILSEGLTVETKRR
;
A
#
# COMPACT_ATOMS: atom_id res chain seq x y z
N MET A 1 -26.54 -10.41 -15.85
CA MET A 1 -25.61 -9.51 -15.14
C MET A 1 -24.34 -9.49 -15.97
N ALA A 2 -23.87 -8.33 -16.42
CA ALA A 2 -22.61 -8.27 -17.16
C ALA A 2 -21.48 -8.69 -16.21
N GLU A 3 -20.75 -9.75 -16.54
CA GLU A 3 -19.50 -10.07 -15.87
C GLU A 3 -18.61 -8.84 -15.95
N LYS A 4 -18.27 -8.26 -14.79
CA LYS A 4 -17.22 -7.24 -14.72
C LYS A 4 -15.89 -7.98 -14.82
N SER A 5 -15.47 -8.28 -16.05
CA SER A 5 -14.14 -8.80 -16.30
C SER A 5 -13.11 -7.70 -16.04
N VAL A 6 -12.15 -7.99 -15.16
CA VAL A 6 -11.03 -7.11 -14.86
C VAL A 6 -9.81 -7.74 -15.49
N TYR A 7 -9.28 -7.11 -16.53
CA TYR A 7 -8.04 -7.51 -17.18
C TYR A 7 -6.90 -6.68 -16.62
N ILE A 8 -5.85 -7.34 -16.15
CA ILE A 8 -4.69 -6.69 -15.53
C ILE A 8 -3.44 -7.10 -16.30
N ASP A 9 -2.72 -6.12 -16.85
CA ASP A 9 -1.32 -6.34 -17.23
C ASP A 9 -0.51 -6.42 -15.94
N THR A 10 0.01 -7.62 -15.65
CA THR A 10 0.71 -7.90 -14.40
C THR A 10 2.00 -7.10 -14.27
N ARG A 11 2.66 -6.71 -15.37
CA ARG A 11 3.87 -5.88 -15.33
C ARG A 11 3.53 -4.45 -14.95
N VAL A 12 2.59 -3.86 -15.69
CA VAL A 12 2.14 -2.48 -15.42
C VAL A 12 1.58 -2.36 -14.01
N PHE A 13 0.79 -3.34 -13.57
CA PHE A 13 0.27 -3.38 -12.20
C PHE A 13 1.40 -3.42 -11.17
N THR A 14 2.41 -4.25 -11.40
CA THR A 14 3.57 -4.36 -10.49
C THR A 14 4.32 -3.05 -10.40
N ASP A 15 4.55 -2.38 -11.53
CA ASP A 15 5.26 -1.10 -11.57
C ASP A 15 4.51 -0.01 -10.78
N ILE A 16 3.19 0.07 -10.96
CA ILE A 16 2.34 1.00 -10.19
C ILE A 16 2.41 0.70 -8.69
N VAL A 17 2.30 -0.57 -8.29
CA VAL A 17 2.34 -0.94 -6.87
C VAL A 17 3.71 -0.63 -6.26
N ASN A 18 4.80 -0.87 -6.99
CA ASN A 18 6.16 -0.54 -6.56
C ASN A 18 6.38 0.97 -6.45
N GLU A 19 5.78 1.77 -7.34
CA GLU A 19 5.83 3.23 -7.27
C GLU A 19 5.08 3.76 -6.05
N ILE A 20 3.90 3.22 -5.74
CA ILE A 20 3.15 3.52 -4.51
C ILE A 20 3.99 3.17 -3.28
N GLN A 21 4.57 1.97 -3.26
CA GLN A 21 5.44 1.51 -2.17
C GLN A 21 6.59 2.49 -1.94
N THR A 22 7.34 2.79 -3.00
CA THR A 22 8.56 3.60 -2.93
C THR A 22 8.24 5.05 -2.54
N THR A 23 7.24 5.64 -3.19
CA THR A 23 6.83 7.03 -2.91
C THR A 23 6.33 7.16 -1.49
N SER A 24 5.53 6.21 -1.01
CA SER A 24 5.03 6.20 0.36
C SER A 24 6.16 5.99 1.37
N ALA A 25 7.11 5.08 1.11
CA ALA A 25 8.24 4.83 2.00
C ALA A 25 9.10 6.09 2.21
N ASN A 26 9.23 6.92 1.17
CA ASN A 26 9.96 8.18 1.17
C ASN A 26 9.24 9.33 1.90
N CYS A 27 7.96 9.18 2.25
CA CYS A 27 7.19 10.16 3.02
C CYS A 27 7.57 10.14 4.51
N VAL A 28 8.85 10.33 4.83
CA VAL A 28 9.37 10.35 6.21
C VAL A 28 9.28 11.77 6.77
N LEU A 29 8.52 11.93 7.85
CA LEU A 29 8.47 13.18 8.60
C LEU A 29 9.63 13.24 9.61
N SER A 30 10.42 14.31 9.59
CA SER A 30 11.48 14.50 10.60
C SER A 30 10.88 14.57 12.00
N LYS A 31 11.47 13.86 12.97
CA LYS A 31 11.05 13.87 14.38
C LYS A 31 11.59 15.06 15.18
N ASP A 32 12.38 15.95 14.56
CA ASP A 32 12.97 17.09 15.25
C ASP A 32 11.94 18.01 15.93
N PRO A 33 10.77 18.32 15.34
CA PRO A 33 9.75 19.13 16.00
C PRO A 33 9.19 18.48 17.26
N LEU A 34 9.06 17.15 17.28
CA LEU A 34 8.64 16.40 18.47
C LEU A 34 9.66 16.49 19.62
N SER A 35 10.95 16.69 19.33
CA SER A 35 11.97 16.84 20.37
C SER A 35 11.89 18.18 21.13
N LYS A 36 11.13 19.15 20.58
CA LYS A 36 11.03 20.52 21.11
C LYS A 36 9.68 20.84 21.77
N VAL A 37 8.79 19.86 21.92
CA VAL A 37 7.45 20.02 22.52
C VAL A 37 7.46 20.57 23.95
N ASN A 38 8.55 20.36 24.69
CA ASN A 38 8.67 20.78 26.09
C ASN A 38 8.66 22.31 26.29
N VAL A 39 8.89 23.11 25.24
CA VAL A 39 8.97 24.57 25.35
C VAL A 39 7.63 25.21 25.76
N PHE A 40 6.51 24.54 25.48
CA PHE A 40 5.16 25.08 25.76
C PHE A 40 4.38 24.31 26.85
N GLU A 41 4.99 23.34 27.55
CA GLU A 41 4.27 22.51 28.52
C GLU A 41 3.76 23.27 29.76
N GLY A 42 4.37 24.43 30.07
CA GLY A 42 3.90 25.32 31.14
C GLY A 42 2.58 26.03 30.84
N MET A 43 2.07 25.96 29.60
CA MET A 43 0.82 26.56 29.17
C MET A 43 -0.21 25.48 28.82
N ASN A 44 -1.46 25.64 29.27
CA ASN A 44 -2.53 24.68 28.94
C ASN A 44 -2.70 24.49 27.43
N VAL A 45 -2.66 25.58 26.66
CA VAL A 45 -2.74 25.56 25.18
C VAL A 45 -1.56 24.79 24.57
N GLY A 46 -0.37 24.93 25.14
CA GLY A 46 0.82 24.22 24.69
C GLY A 46 0.72 22.70 24.89
N ARG A 47 0.12 22.28 26.02
CA ARG A 47 -0.14 20.86 26.30
C ARG A 47 -1.10 20.24 25.28
N GLU A 48 -2.19 20.92 24.96
CA GLU A 48 -3.14 20.44 23.94
C GLU A 48 -2.51 20.38 22.55
N MET A 49 -1.76 21.42 22.15
CA MET A 49 -1.04 21.42 20.87
C MET A 49 0.00 20.29 20.79
N ASN A 50 0.68 19.97 21.89
CA ASN A 50 1.62 18.85 21.94
C ASN A 50 0.93 17.50 21.72
N GLU A 51 -0.25 17.29 22.30
CA GLU A 51 -1.02 16.05 22.09
C GLU A 51 -1.51 15.93 20.65
N ILE A 52 -2.00 17.02 20.06
CA ILE A 52 -2.37 17.06 18.63
C ILE A 52 -1.16 16.74 17.75
N LEU A 53 0.00 17.32 18.06
CA LEU A 53 1.24 17.07 17.31
C LEU A 53 1.64 15.58 17.39
N LYS A 54 1.64 14.99 18.59
CA LYS A 54 1.92 13.54 18.76
C LYS A 54 0.96 12.68 17.95
N LEU A 55 -0.34 13.00 17.99
CA LEU A 55 -1.37 12.28 17.24
C LEU A 55 -1.13 12.38 15.72
N PHE A 56 -0.80 13.57 15.23
CA PHE A 56 -0.47 13.80 13.83
C PHE A 56 0.71 12.95 13.38
N TYR A 57 1.82 12.95 14.13
CA TYR A 57 3.00 12.14 13.80
C TYR A 57 2.69 10.64 13.80
N LYS A 58 1.92 10.16 14.79
CA LYS A 58 1.50 8.76 14.85
C LYS A 58 0.64 8.40 13.63
N SER A 59 -0.28 9.28 13.24
CA SER A 59 -1.12 9.09 12.06
C SER A 59 -0.28 9.03 10.79
N THR A 60 0.66 9.97 10.59
CA THR A 60 1.54 9.98 9.44
C THR A 60 2.38 8.71 9.35
N ASP A 61 2.96 8.24 10.45
CA ASP A 61 3.76 7.00 10.45
C ASP A 61 2.90 5.77 10.15
N THR A 62 1.67 5.74 10.66
CA THR A 62 0.69 4.68 10.36
C THR A 62 0.32 4.68 8.88
N TYR A 63 -0.05 5.84 8.32
CA TYR A 63 -0.35 5.98 6.89
C TYR A 63 0.83 5.56 6.02
N ARG A 64 2.05 5.96 6.41
CA ARG A 64 3.28 5.59 5.71
C ARG A 64 3.47 4.07 5.71
N HIS A 65 3.36 3.42 6.87
CA HIS A 65 3.51 1.97 6.99
C HIS A 65 2.45 1.22 6.17
N GLU A 66 1.17 1.59 6.33
CA GLU A 66 0.08 0.95 5.59
C GLU A 66 0.23 1.12 4.06
N ALA A 67 0.61 2.31 3.60
CA ALA A 67 0.74 2.60 2.17
C ALA A 67 2.04 2.05 1.54
N SER A 68 3.11 1.90 2.31
CA SER A 68 4.40 1.39 1.79
C SER A 68 4.60 -0.11 1.98
N GLU A 69 3.87 -0.74 2.89
CA GLU A 69 4.06 -2.16 3.20
C GLU A 69 2.77 -2.97 3.03
N CYS A 70 1.72 -2.64 3.80
CA CYS A 70 0.50 -3.45 3.86
C CYS A 70 -0.25 -3.46 2.53
N LEU A 71 -0.52 -2.28 1.97
CA LEU A 71 -1.26 -2.12 0.71
C LEU A 71 -0.49 -2.76 -0.46
N PRO A 72 0.81 -2.46 -0.69
CA PRO A 72 1.58 -3.12 -1.74
C PRO A 72 1.60 -4.64 -1.59
N ARG A 73 1.80 -5.16 -0.37
CA ARG A 73 1.77 -6.61 -0.12
C ARG A 73 0.42 -7.22 -0.52
N ALA A 74 -0.68 -6.62 -0.09
CA ALA A 74 -2.02 -7.12 -0.41
C ALA A 74 -2.29 -7.12 -1.93
N LEU A 75 -1.93 -6.03 -2.61
CA LEU A 75 -2.11 -5.89 -4.06
C LEU A 75 -1.27 -6.89 -4.85
N LEU A 76 0.00 -7.08 -4.49
CA LEU A 76 0.87 -8.09 -5.12
C LEU A 76 0.35 -9.51 -4.86
N THR A 77 -0.20 -9.79 -3.68
CA THR A 77 -0.82 -11.09 -3.36
C THR A 77 -2.03 -11.37 -4.26
N ILE A 78 -2.85 -10.36 -4.54
CA ILE A 78 -3.98 -10.47 -5.48
C ILE A 78 -3.46 -10.77 -6.90
N ARG A 79 -2.45 -10.02 -7.37
CA ARG A 79 -1.81 -10.26 -8.67
C ARG A 79 -1.32 -11.70 -8.79
N ASP A 80 -0.60 -12.19 -7.78
CA ASP A 80 -0.03 -13.54 -7.80
C ASP A 80 -1.11 -14.62 -7.80
N SER A 81 -2.20 -14.39 -7.07
CA SER A 81 -3.37 -15.28 -7.08
C SER A 81 -4.03 -15.33 -8.47
N MET A 82 -4.11 -14.19 -9.18
CA MET A 82 -4.67 -14.15 -10.54
C MET A 82 -3.76 -14.89 -11.54
N ILE A 83 -2.44 -14.72 -11.45
CA ILE A 83 -1.47 -15.44 -12.29
C ILE A 83 -1.62 -16.96 -12.08
N GLU A 84 -1.75 -17.40 -10.83
CA GLU A 84 -1.90 -18.82 -10.52
C GLU A 84 -3.23 -19.39 -11.03
N GLN A 85 -4.33 -18.64 -10.90
CA GLN A 85 -5.61 -19.03 -11.49
C GLN A 85 -5.52 -19.18 -13.02
N ASP A 86 -4.90 -18.22 -13.70
CA ASP A 86 -4.67 -18.28 -15.15
C ASP A 86 -3.85 -19.50 -15.56
N ARG A 87 -2.82 -19.86 -14.77
CA ARG A 87 -2.00 -21.05 -14.98
C ARG A 87 -2.84 -22.34 -14.86
N ILE A 88 -3.60 -22.47 -13.77
CA ILE A 88 -4.45 -23.65 -13.52
C ILE A 88 -5.49 -23.81 -14.64
N LEU A 89 -6.14 -22.72 -15.05
CA LEU A 89 -7.12 -22.74 -16.14
C LEU A 89 -6.47 -23.12 -17.47
N SER A 90 -5.27 -22.60 -17.76
CA SER A 90 -4.52 -22.94 -18.96
C SER A 90 -4.14 -24.42 -19.03
N GLU A 91 -3.74 -25.01 -17.90
CA GLU A 91 -3.37 -26.43 -17.81
C GLU A 91 -4.59 -27.36 -17.88
N GLY A 92 -5.76 -26.90 -17.41
CA GLY A 92 -7.02 -27.65 -17.46
C GLY A 92 -7.68 -27.69 -18.84
N LEU A 93 -7.23 -26.87 -19.79
CA LEU A 93 -7.74 -26.85 -21.15
C LEU A 93 -7.14 -27.99 -21.98
N THR A 94 -7.91 -29.07 -22.17
CA THR A 94 -7.61 -30.09 -23.18
C THR A 94 -7.81 -29.50 -24.58
N VAL A 95 -6.72 -29.12 -25.24
CA VAL A 95 -6.77 -28.64 -26.62
C VAL A 95 -6.98 -29.83 -27.54
N GLU A 96 -8.20 -30.03 -28.03
CA GLU A 96 -8.45 -31.00 -29.12
C GLU A 96 -7.64 -30.59 -30.35
N THR A 97 -6.51 -31.25 -30.53
CA THR A 97 -5.67 -31.04 -31.71
C THR A 97 -6.32 -31.80 -32.86
N LYS A 98 -7.28 -31.16 -33.54
CA LYS A 98 -7.78 -31.66 -34.84
C LYS A 98 -6.63 -31.60 -35.84
N ARG A 99 -5.84 -32.69 -35.91
CA ARG A 99 -4.93 -32.96 -37.02
C ARG A 99 -5.79 -33.13 -38.28
N ARG A 100 -5.64 -32.18 -39.19
CA ARG A 100 -6.13 -32.23 -40.56
C ARG A 100 -5.02 -32.80 -41.44
#